data_AF-A9UPE2-F1
#
_entry.id   AF-A9UPE2-F1
#
_cell.length_a   1.000
_cell.length_b   1.000
_cell.length_c   1.000
_cell.angle_alpha   90.00
_cell.angle_beta   90.00
_cell.angle_gamma   90.00
#
_symmetry.space_group_name_H-M   'P 1'
#
loop_
_entity.id
_entity.type
_entity.pdbx_description
1 polymer ?
#
loop_
_entity_poly.entity_id
_entity_poly.type
_entity_poly.pdbx_seq_one_letter_code
_entity_poly.pdbx_strand_id
1 'polypeptide(L)'
;VSLRQKDNPLIKELRNVPFQLVSDVTPDFIMGKTTCALFLSLRYHNLHPEYIHARIREVGRLYALRVLLVQVDVRHAQSVISDLAKLCVMHDYTLIVAGSIREAARYLELYKSFENKSAELLQGEKPADYLAQLVTTLTTFKTINKTDAVTLLSTFSSLARIAKASKNELAACPGLGDKKVQHLSAILDRPFLK
;
A
#
# COMPACT_ATOMS: atom_id res chain seq x y z
N VAL A 1 -16.37 -10.88 -16.77
CA VAL A 1 -16.15 -9.70 -17.65
C VAL A 1 -17.45 -9.44 -18.40
N SER A 2 -17.92 -8.19 -18.49
CA SER A 2 -19.13 -7.87 -19.25
C SER A 2 -18.94 -8.13 -20.74
N LEU A 3 -19.98 -8.62 -21.42
CA LEU A 3 -19.97 -8.79 -22.88
C LEU A 3 -19.68 -7.47 -23.63
N ARG A 4 -20.00 -6.31 -23.02
CA ARG A 4 -19.65 -4.98 -23.55
C ARG A 4 -18.15 -4.75 -23.70
N GLN A 5 -17.33 -5.48 -22.93
CA GLN A 5 -15.88 -5.36 -22.94
C GLN A 5 -15.21 -6.36 -23.89
N LYS A 6 -15.97 -7.16 -24.67
CA LYS A 6 -15.42 -8.20 -25.54
C LYS A 6 -14.34 -7.69 -26.50
N ASP A 7 -14.52 -6.47 -27.02
CA ASP A 7 -13.61 -5.85 -27.99
C ASP A 7 -12.58 -4.93 -27.32
N ASN A 8 -12.60 -4.83 -25.99
CA ASN A 8 -11.64 -4.00 -25.26
C ASN A 8 -10.24 -4.64 -25.33
N PRO A 9 -9.21 -3.94 -25.82
CA PRO A 9 -7.85 -4.45 -25.88
C PRO A 9 -7.31 -4.89 -24.51
N LEU A 10 -7.84 -4.35 -23.41
CA LEU A 10 -7.51 -4.76 -22.05
C LEU A 10 -7.68 -6.27 -21.82
N ILE A 11 -8.70 -6.88 -22.43
CA ILE A 11 -8.99 -8.30 -22.25
C ILE A 11 -7.83 -9.18 -22.73
N LYS A 12 -7.10 -8.75 -23.77
CA LYS A 12 -5.94 -9.48 -24.31
C LYS A 12 -4.73 -9.44 -23.36
N GLU A 13 -4.69 -8.49 -22.44
CA GLU A 13 -3.62 -8.35 -21.45
C GLU A 13 -3.91 -9.11 -20.14
N LEU A 14 -5.11 -9.66 -19.96
CA LEU A 14 -5.45 -10.54 -18.83
C LEU A 14 -4.85 -11.93 -19.07
N ARG A 15 -3.75 -12.26 -18.38
CA ARG A 15 -2.98 -13.51 -18.60
C ARG A 15 -2.87 -14.38 -17.36
N ASN A 16 -2.91 -13.77 -16.17
CA ASN A 16 -2.65 -14.47 -14.92
C ASN A 16 -3.91 -14.99 -14.22
N VAL A 17 -5.08 -14.65 -14.76
CA VAL A 17 -6.38 -15.00 -14.17
C VAL A 17 -7.34 -15.40 -15.29
N PRO A 18 -8.03 -16.56 -15.18
CA PRO A 18 -9.05 -16.94 -16.15
C PRO A 18 -10.25 -15.99 -16.06
N PHE A 19 -10.83 -15.66 -17.20
CA PHE A 19 -12.02 -14.82 -17.26
C PHE A 19 -13.10 -15.43 -18.16
N GLN A 20 -14.35 -15.05 -17.90
CA GLN A 20 -15.50 -15.40 -18.73
C GLN A 20 -16.25 -14.13 -19.13
N LEU A 21 -16.75 -14.10 -20.36
CA LEU A 21 -17.68 -13.08 -20.84
C LEU A 21 -19.11 -13.44 -20.42
N VAL A 22 -19.82 -12.50 -19.81
CA VAL A 22 -21.15 -12.70 -19.24
C VAL A 22 -22.07 -11.57 -19.72
N SER A 23 -23.29 -11.90 -20.14
CA SER A 23 -24.36 -10.94 -20.45
C SER A 23 -25.00 -10.41 -19.17
N ASP A 24 -25.75 -9.32 -19.26
CA ASP A 24 -26.61 -8.84 -18.16
C ASP A 24 -25.90 -8.46 -16.85
N VAL A 25 -24.59 -8.19 -16.91
CA VAL A 25 -23.84 -7.63 -15.79
C VAL A 25 -23.70 -6.12 -15.92
N THR A 26 -24.08 -5.42 -14.86
CA THR A 26 -24.05 -3.97 -14.78
C THR A 26 -22.64 -3.36 -14.79
N PRO A 27 -21.64 -3.85 -14.02
CA PRO A 27 -20.27 -3.33 -14.13
C PRO A 27 -19.52 -3.94 -15.32
N ASP A 28 -18.38 -3.35 -15.69
CA ASP A 28 -17.54 -3.83 -16.79
C ASP A 28 -16.75 -5.09 -16.37
N PHE A 29 -16.29 -5.10 -15.12
CA PHE A 29 -15.53 -6.19 -14.53
C PHE A 29 -16.08 -6.53 -13.15
N ILE A 30 -16.22 -7.83 -12.89
CA ILE A 30 -16.54 -8.37 -11.57
C ILE A 30 -15.29 -9.13 -11.13
N MET A 31 -14.68 -8.67 -10.04
CA MET A 31 -13.40 -9.20 -9.53
C MET A 31 -13.59 -10.01 -8.25
N GLY A 32 -14.79 -10.05 -7.70
CA GLY A 32 -15.18 -10.90 -6.60
C GLY A 32 -16.66 -10.77 -6.28
N LYS A 33 -17.14 -11.47 -5.24
CA LYS A 33 -18.57 -11.45 -4.86
C LYS A 33 -19.09 -10.03 -4.56
N THR A 34 -18.27 -9.20 -3.93
CA THR A 34 -18.62 -7.84 -3.48
C THR A 34 -17.79 -6.75 -4.14
N THR A 35 -17.04 -7.09 -5.19
CA THR A 35 -16.04 -6.20 -5.80
C THR A 35 -16.23 -6.10 -7.31
N CYS A 36 -16.37 -4.87 -7.81
CA CYS A 36 -16.49 -4.60 -9.23
C CYS A 36 -15.60 -3.44 -9.70
N ALA A 37 -15.38 -3.36 -11.01
CA ALA A 37 -14.75 -2.21 -11.66
C ALA A 37 -15.54 -1.73 -12.88
N LEU A 38 -15.51 -0.41 -13.08
CA LEU A 38 -15.81 0.26 -14.34
C LEU A 38 -14.49 0.65 -15.01
N PHE A 39 -14.42 0.53 -16.33
CA PHE A 39 -13.24 0.92 -17.10
C PHE A 39 -13.53 2.16 -17.94
N LEU A 40 -12.61 3.13 -17.91
CA LEU A 40 -12.73 4.38 -18.62
C LEU A 40 -11.39 4.81 -19.22
N SER A 41 -11.32 4.95 -20.54
CA SER A 41 -10.22 5.67 -21.19
C SER A 41 -10.49 7.17 -21.10
N LEU A 42 -9.46 7.98 -20.82
CA LEU A 42 -9.60 9.43 -20.78
C LEU A 42 -9.91 10.02 -22.15
N ARG A 43 -9.38 9.42 -23.23
CA ARG A 43 -9.76 9.78 -24.60
C ARG A 43 -11.25 9.62 -24.83
N TYR A 44 -11.83 8.50 -24.36
CA TYR A 44 -13.27 8.27 -24.46
C TYR A 44 -14.07 9.24 -23.59
N HIS A 45 -13.61 9.49 -22.35
CA HIS A 45 -14.27 10.42 -21.44
C HIS A 45 -14.33 11.85 -22.00
N ASN A 46 -13.26 12.31 -22.65
CA ASN A 46 -13.24 13.63 -23.29
C ASN A 46 -14.27 13.77 -24.42
N LEU A 47 -14.61 12.67 -25.11
CA LEU A 47 -15.64 12.65 -26.15
C LEU A 47 -17.06 12.48 -25.57
N HIS A 48 -17.18 11.74 -24.45
CA HIS A 48 -18.45 11.37 -23.84
C HIS A 48 -18.40 11.54 -22.31
N PRO A 49 -18.41 12.79 -21.79
CA PRO A 49 -18.26 13.04 -20.35
C PRO A 49 -19.40 12.45 -19.52
N GLU A 50 -20.63 12.48 -20.04
CA GLU A 50 -21.84 11.97 -19.36
C GLU A 50 -21.88 10.44 -19.21
N TYR A 51 -21.09 9.71 -20.00
CA TYR A 51 -21.08 8.25 -19.98
C TYR A 51 -20.82 7.72 -18.57
N ILE A 52 -19.78 8.23 -17.89
CA ILE A 52 -19.39 7.67 -16.59
C ILE A 52 -20.43 7.94 -15.50
N HIS A 53 -21.09 9.10 -15.56
CA HIS A 53 -22.18 9.44 -14.64
C HIS A 53 -23.35 8.45 -14.78
N ALA A 54 -23.74 8.10 -16.01
CA ALA A 54 -24.77 7.10 -16.25
C ALA A 54 -24.35 5.71 -15.72
N ARG A 55 -23.12 5.29 -15.98
CA ARG A 55 -22.62 3.97 -15.55
C ARG A 55 -22.55 3.84 -14.03
N ILE A 56 -22.16 4.91 -13.33
CA ILE A 56 -22.15 4.93 -11.86
C ILE A 56 -23.58 4.82 -11.30
N ARG A 57 -24.55 5.53 -11.90
CA ARG A 57 -25.96 5.41 -11.50
C ARG A 57 -26.49 4.00 -11.70
N GLU A 58 -26.15 3.34 -12.81
CA GLU A 58 -26.56 1.96 -13.09
C GLU A 58 -25.99 0.97 -12.07
N VAL A 59 -24.70 1.07 -11.74
CA VAL A 59 -24.06 0.16 -10.76
C VAL A 59 -24.60 0.40 -9.34
N GLY A 60 -24.86 1.66 -8.99
CA GLY A 60 -25.44 2.03 -7.70
C GLY A 60 -24.65 1.50 -6.50
N ARG A 61 -25.34 0.86 -5.55
CA ARG A 61 -24.77 0.31 -4.32
C ARG A 61 -24.75 -1.22 -4.25
N LEU A 62 -24.74 -1.87 -5.42
CA LEU A 62 -24.76 -3.33 -5.53
C LEU A 62 -23.48 -4.01 -5.03
N TYR A 63 -22.36 -3.28 -4.99
CA TYR A 63 -21.04 -3.80 -4.61
C TYR A 63 -20.46 -2.97 -3.47
N ALA A 64 -19.79 -3.64 -2.53
CA ALA A 64 -19.14 -3.00 -1.39
C ALA A 64 -17.88 -2.24 -1.83
N LEU A 65 -17.05 -2.86 -2.69
CA LEU A 65 -15.91 -2.22 -3.30
C LEU A 65 -16.20 -1.94 -4.78
N ARG A 66 -16.20 -0.67 -5.15
CA ARG A 66 -16.40 -0.21 -6.53
C ARG A 66 -15.18 0.57 -6.96
N VAL A 67 -14.53 0.08 -8.01
CA VAL A 67 -13.33 0.68 -8.56
C VAL A 67 -13.66 1.40 -9.86
N LEU A 68 -13.21 2.64 -10.00
CA LEU A 68 -13.13 3.30 -11.29
C LEU A 68 -11.70 3.17 -11.81
N LEU A 69 -11.51 2.29 -12.79
CA LEU A 69 -10.21 2.04 -13.41
C LEU A 69 -10.06 2.93 -14.65
N VAL A 70 -9.19 3.93 -14.53
CA VAL A 70 -8.98 4.95 -15.56
C VAL A 70 -7.68 4.70 -16.31
N GLN A 71 -7.75 4.59 -17.63
CA GLN A 71 -6.58 4.55 -18.51
C GLN A 71 -6.23 5.97 -18.97
N VAL A 72 -4.98 6.38 -18.74
CA VAL A 72 -4.43 7.66 -19.23
C VAL A 72 -3.84 7.49 -20.63
N ASP A 73 -4.59 7.92 -21.65
CA ASP A 73 -4.23 7.79 -23.08
C ASP A 73 -4.30 9.13 -23.85
N VAL A 74 -4.26 10.23 -23.10
CA VAL A 74 -4.26 11.62 -23.59
C VAL A 74 -3.15 12.44 -22.91
N ARG A 75 -2.73 13.54 -23.54
CA ARG A 75 -1.83 14.52 -22.93
C ARG A 75 -2.62 15.44 -21.98
N HIS A 76 -1.95 16.00 -20.97
CA HIS A 76 -2.54 16.94 -19.99
C HIS A 76 -3.75 16.39 -19.20
N ALA A 77 -3.66 15.14 -18.73
CA ALA A 77 -4.74 14.45 -18.02
C ALA A 77 -5.05 14.96 -16.60
N GLN A 78 -4.25 15.86 -16.03
CA GLN A 78 -4.32 16.21 -14.60
C GLN A 78 -5.65 16.83 -14.17
N SER A 79 -6.20 17.76 -14.95
CA SER A 79 -7.49 18.40 -14.66
C SER A 79 -8.62 17.37 -14.68
N VAL A 80 -8.67 16.56 -15.74
CA VAL A 80 -9.69 15.52 -15.93
C VAL A 80 -9.63 14.47 -14.81
N ILE A 81 -8.44 14.02 -14.43
CA ILE A 81 -8.26 13.09 -13.31
C ILE A 81 -8.72 13.72 -11.99
N SER A 82 -8.44 15.01 -11.76
CA SER A 82 -8.91 15.72 -10.56
C SER A 82 -10.43 15.76 -10.48
N ASP A 83 -11.11 16.00 -11.60
CA ASP A 83 -12.57 16.02 -11.63
C ASP A 83 -13.17 14.61 -11.46
N LEU A 84 -12.58 13.60 -12.09
CA LEU A 84 -12.93 12.20 -11.86
C LEU A 84 -12.69 11.77 -10.41
N ALA A 85 -11.65 12.28 -9.76
CA ALA A 85 -11.37 12.00 -8.35
C ALA A 85 -12.45 12.58 -7.43
N LYS A 86 -12.87 13.84 -7.65
CA LYS A 86 -14.01 14.43 -6.93
C LYS A 86 -15.27 13.60 -7.11
N LEU A 87 -15.54 13.18 -8.35
CA LEU A 87 -16.66 12.32 -8.69
C LEU A 87 -16.59 10.96 -7.97
N CYS A 88 -15.42 10.34 -7.90
CA CYS A 88 -15.23 9.09 -7.15
C CYS A 88 -15.50 9.26 -5.66
N VAL A 89 -15.03 10.35 -5.05
CA VAL A 89 -15.29 10.66 -3.64
C VAL A 89 -16.79 10.85 -3.38
N MET A 90 -17.49 11.59 -4.24
CA MET A 90 -18.94 11.84 -4.07
C MET A 90 -19.79 10.57 -4.18
N HIS A 91 -19.32 9.56 -4.92
CA HIS A 91 -20.07 8.33 -5.18
C HIS A 91 -19.52 7.08 -4.48
N ASP A 92 -18.57 7.23 -3.55
CA ASP A 92 -17.92 6.13 -2.82
C ASP A 92 -17.27 5.09 -3.76
N TYR A 93 -16.50 5.59 -4.75
CA TYR A 93 -15.66 4.80 -5.64
C TYR A 93 -14.18 4.97 -5.29
N THR A 94 -13.41 3.90 -5.46
CA THR A 94 -11.95 3.96 -5.44
C THR A 94 -11.43 4.25 -6.85
N LEU A 95 -10.76 5.37 -7.04
CA LEU A 95 -10.11 5.71 -8.30
C LEU A 95 -8.75 5.00 -8.41
N ILE A 96 -8.55 4.24 -9.49
CA ILE A 96 -7.25 3.68 -9.86
C ILE A 96 -6.87 4.22 -11.24
N VAL A 97 -5.71 4.83 -11.33
CA VAL A 97 -5.18 5.41 -12.57
C VAL A 97 -4.09 4.50 -13.11
N ALA A 98 -4.19 4.13 -14.38
CA ALA A 98 -3.22 3.31 -15.09
C ALA A 98 -2.65 4.08 -16.28
N GLY A 99 -1.32 4.10 -16.41
CA GLY A 99 -0.61 4.73 -17.52
C GLY A 99 -0.62 3.90 -18.81
N SER A 100 -1.07 2.64 -18.74
CA SER A 100 -1.20 1.77 -19.91
C SER A 100 -2.30 0.73 -19.74
N ILE A 101 -2.74 0.14 -20.85
CA ILE A 101 -3.73 -0.95 -20.86
C ILE A 101 -3.21 -2.18 -20.09
N ARG A 102 -1.92 -2.50 -20.23
CA ARG A 102 -1.28 -3.62 -19.51
C ARG A 102 -1.31 -3.40 -18.01
N GLU A 103 -1.01 -2.19 -17.55
CA GLU A 103 -1.08 -1.84 -16.14
C GLU A 103 -2.52 -1.93 -15.62
N ALA A 104 -3.50 -1.44 -16.39
CA ALA A 104 -4.91 -1.56 -16.06
C ALA A 104 -5.34 -3.03 -15.90
N ALA A 105 -4.95 -3.90 -16.83
CA ALA A 105 -5.19 -5.35 -16.73
C ALA A 105 -4.55 -5.95 -15.47
N ARG A 106 -3.31 -5.55 -15.16
CA ARG A 106 -2.59 -6.01 -13.98
C ARG A 106 -3.30 -5.66 -12.68
N TYR A 107 -3.90 -4.47 -12.57
CA TYR A 107 -4.70 -4.10 -11.40
C TYR A 107 -5.93 -5.00 -11.25
N LEU A 108 -6.64 -5.31 -12.35
CA LEU A 108 -7.79 -6.23 -12.28
C LEU A 108 -7.39 -7.64 -11.83
N GLU A 109 -6.27 -8.17 -12.36
CA GLU A 109 -5.71 -9.44 -11.92
C GLU A 109 -5.32 -9.43 -10.44
N LEU A 110 -4.77 -8.31 -9.97
CA LEU A 110 -4.38 -8.14 -8.57
C LEU A 110 -5.60 -8.19 -7.66
N TYR A 111 -6.64 -7.42 -7.97
CA TYR A 111 -7.89 -7.46 -7.21
C TYR A 111 -8.49 -8.87 -7.16
N LYS A 112 -8.49 -9.59 -8.28
CA LYS A 112 -9.04 -10.95 -8.32
C LYS A 112 -8.17 -11.96 -7.55
N SER A 113 -6.85 -11.91 -7.68
CA SER A 113 -5.94 -12.82 -6.98
C SER A 113 -5.85 -12.57 -5.47
N PHE A 114 -6.29 -11.39 -5.01
CA PHE A 114 -6.34 -11.01 -3.60
C PHE A 114 -7.73 -11.17 -2.98
N GLU A 115 -8.75 -11.66 -3.71
CA GLU A 115 -10.11 -11.83 -3.20
C GLU A 115 -10.17 -12.66 -1.90
N ASN A 116 -9.32 -13.69 -1.78
CA ASN A 116 -9.28 -14.60 -0.63
C ASN A 116 -7.99 -14.49 0.21
N LYS A 117 -7.15 -13.47 -0.02
CA LYS A 117 -5.89 -13.34 0.74
C LYS A 117 -6.14 -12.68 2.09
N SER A 118 -5.51 -13.20 3.14
CA SER A 118 -5.59 -12.65 4.49
C SER A 118 -4.86 -11.31 4.58
N ALA A 119 -5.28 -10.47 5.53
CA ALA A 119 -4.61 -9.20 5.85
C ALA A 119 -3.25 -9.40 6.56
N GLU A 120 -2.83 -10.65 6.81
CA GLU A 120 -1.57 -10.98 7.47
C GLU A 120 -0.36 -10.47 6.68
N LEU A 121 -0.45 -10.44 5.35
CA LEU A 121 0.58 -9.83 4.49
C LEU A 121 0.82 -8.34 4.79
N LEU A 122 -0.15 -7.64 5.39
CA LEU A 122 -0.06 -6.23 5.76
C LEU A 122 0.44 -6.05 7.20
N GLN A 123 0.41 -7.11 8.02
CA GLN A 123 0.99 -7.07 9.35
C GLN A 123 2.51 -7.18 9.19
N GLY A 124 3.23 -6.12 9.58
CA GLY A 124 4.70 -6.11 9.49
C GLY A 124 5.31 -7.37 10.12
N GLU A 125 6.39 -7.87 9.53
CA GLU A 125 7.07 -9.07 10.01
C GLU A 125 7.43 -8.92 11.49
N LYS A 126 6.82 -9.76 12.34
CA LYS A 126 7.22 -9.83 13.74
C LYS A 126 8.64 -10.41 13.80
N PRO A 127 9.56 -9.83 14.58
CA PRO A 127 10.90 -10.38 14.69
C PRO A 127 10.82 -11.81 15.25
N ALA A 128 11.45 -12.76 14.54
CA ALA A 128 11.31 -14.20 14.80
C ALA A 128 11.77 -14.60 16.21
N ASP A 129 12.83 -13.95 16.70
CA ASP A 129 13.50 -14.33 17.96
C ASP A 129 13.65 -13.16 18.92
N TYR A 130 13.79 -13.47 20.22
CA TYR A 130 13.96 -12.47 21.29
C TYR A 130 15.14 -11.52 21.05
N LEU A 131 16.29 -12.04 20.60
CA LEU A 131 17.44 -11.20 20.25
C LEU A 131 17.14 -10.25 19.09
N ALA A 132 16.38 -10.69 18.09
CA ALA A 132 15.97 -9.84 16.99
C ALA A 132 15.05 -8.70 17.46
N GLN A 133 14.12 -8.99 18.39
CA GLN A 133 13.28 -7.96 19.01
C GLN A 133 14.11 -6.92 19.77
N LEU A 134 15.11 -7.36 20.55
CA LEU A 134 16.00 -6.47 21.29
C LEU A 134 16.86 -5.60 20.36
N VAL A 135 17.41 -6.18 19.30
CA VAL A 135 18.18 -5.45 18.28
C VAL A 135 17.28 -4.41 17.60
N THR A 136 16.08 -4.79 17.14
CA THR A 136 15.12 -3.87 16.53
C THR A 136 14.76 -2.72 17.47
N THR A 137 14.53 -3.02 18.75
CA THR A 137 14.24 -2.02 19.78
C THR A 137 15.39 -1.03 19.93
N LEU A 138 16.64 -1.51 20.06
CA LEU A 138 17.82 -0.63 20.16
C LEU A 138 18.07 0.18 18.89
N THR A 139 17.80 -0.38 17.70
CA THR A 139 17.94 0.35 16.44
C THR A 139 16.85 1.39 16.19
N THR A 140 15.85 1.49 17.07
CA THR A 140 14.89 2.60 17.05
C THR A 140 15.58 3.92 17.41
N PHE A 141 16.67 3.87 18.19
CA PHE A 141 17.53 5.02 18.40
C PHE A 141 18.34 5.29 17.13
N LYS A 142 18.08 6.43 16.47
CA LYS A 142 18.73 6.82 15.20
C LYS A 142 20.27 6.73 15.20
N THR A 143 20.89 6.83 16.38
CA THR A 143 22.35 6.77 16.57
C THR A 143 22.93 5.37 16.73
N ILE A 144 22.08 4.34 16.89
CA ILE A 144 22.49 2.97 17.19
C ILE A 144 22.21 2.08 15.99
N ASN A 145 23.28 1.47 15.45
CA ASN A 145 23.19 0.52 14.35
C ASN A 145 22.99 -0.90 14.86
N LYS A 146 22.70 -1.85 13.96
CA LYS A 146 22.58 -3.28 14.31
C LYS A 146 23.82 -3.82 15.02
N THR A 147 25.02 -3.46 14.56
CA THR A 147 26.28 -3.87 15.18
C THR A 147 26.43 -3.32 16.60
N ASP A 148 26.11 -2.04 16.79
CA ASP A 148 26.15 -1.39 18.10
C ASP A 148 25.17 -2.07 19.08
N ALA A 149 23.96 -2.39 18.61
CA ALA A 149 22.94 -3.07 19.39
C ALA A 149 23.40 -4.47 19.81
N VAL A 150 24.03 -5.23 18.92
CA VAL A 150 24.59 -6.55 19.25
C VAL A 150 25.73 -6.44 20.27
N THR A 151 26.62 -5.45 20.12
CA THR A 151 27.70 -5.19 21.10
C THR A 151 27.13 -4.81 22.47
N LEU A 152 26.15 -3.92 22.54
CA LEU A 152 25.51 -3.54 23.79
C LEU A 152 24.83 -4.74 24.47
N LEU A 153 24.15 -5.58 23.69
CA LEU A 153 23.49 -6.77 24.21
C LEU A 153 24.48 -7.85 24.66
N SER A 154 25.64 -7.99 23.98
CA SER A 154 26.67 -8.94 24.41
C SER A 154 27.38 -8.48 25.69
N THR A 155 27.61 -7.17 25.85
CA THR A 155 28.27 -6.61 27.05
C THR A 155 27.34 -6.54 28.26
N PHE A 156 26.10 -6.06 28.09
CA PHE A 156 25.20 -5.79 29.22
C PHE A 156 24.09 -6.83 29.41
N SER A 157 23.90 -7.76 28.47
CA SER A 157 22.94 -8.87 28.51
C SER A 157 21.45 -8.49 28.59
N SER A 158 21.10 -7.25 28.94
CA SER A 158 19.71 -6.81 29.08
C SER A 158 19.56 -5.30 28.84
N LEU A 159 18.40 -4.89 28.32
CA LEU A 159 18.05 -3.47 28.17
C LEU A 159 18.06 -2.72 29.50
N ALA A 160 17.64 -3.38 30.59
CA ALA A 160 17.62 -2.77 31.91
C ALA A 160 19.03 -2.41 32.41
N ARG A 161 20.04 -3.23 32.10
CA ARG A 161 21.44 -2.91 32.42
C ARG A 161 22.00 -1.84 31.50
N ILE A 162 21.66 -1.86 30.20
CA ILE A 162 22.04 -0.79 29.26
C ILE A 162 21.48 0.56 29.72
N ALA A 163 20.23 0.59 30.18
CA ALA A 163 19.57 1.81 30.67
C ALA A 163 20.14 2.36 31.98
N LYS A 164 20.75 1.50 32.81
CA LYS A 164 21.38 1.88 34.08
C LYS A 164 22.89 2.07 33.98
N ALA A 165 23.49 1.77 32.82
CA ALA A 165 24.93 1.86 32.62
C ALA A 165 25.40 3.30 32.63
N SER A 166 26.56 3.55 33.24
CA SER A 166 27.20 4.85 33.21
C SER A 166 27.76 5.17 31.82
N LYS A 167 27.98 6.45 31.52
CA LYS A 167 28.61 6.88 30.25
C LYS A 167 29.98 6.22 30.02
N ASN A 168 30.73 5.97 31.09
CA ASN A 168 32.04 5.32 31.01
C ASN A 168 31.93 3.84 30.63
N GLU A 169 30.95 3.12 31.18
CA GLU A 169 30.70 1.71 30.83
C GLU A 169 30.19 1.56 29.39
N LEU A 170 29.34 2.50 28.94
CA LEU A 170 28.88 2.53 27.54
C LEU A 170 30.02 2.86 26.57
N ALA A 171 30.96 3.73 26.95
CA ALA A 171 32.15 4.06 26.16
C ALA A 171 33.19 2.92 26.11
N ALA A 172 33.17 2.01 27.09
CA ALA A 172 34.01 0.81 27.08
C ALA A 172 33.56 -0.23 26.05
N CYS A 173 32.37 -0.06 25.45
CA CYS A 173 31.88 -0.97 24.41
C CYS A 173 32.64 -0.77 23.10
N PRO A 174 33.18 -1.85 22.49
CA PRO A 174 33.95 -1.73 21.26
C PRO A 174 33.10 -1.19 20.11
N GLY A 175 33.55 -0.11 19.47
CA GLY A 175 32.89 0.51 18.32
C GLY A 175 31.79 1.54 18.66
N LEU A 176 31.47 1.75 19.95
CA LEU A 176 30.61 2.85 20.37
C LEU A 176 31.45 4.13 20.57
N GLY A 177 31.37 5.05 19.61
CA GLY A 177 32.03 6.36 19.76
C GLY A 177 31.32 7.29 20.76
N ASP A 178 32.07 8.23 21.34
CA ASP A 178 31.59 9.16 22.37
C ASP A 178 30.28 9.88 22.03
N LYS A 179 30.11 10.29 20.77
CA LYS A 179 28.88 10.95 20.31
C LYS A 179 27.66 10.05 20.43
N LYS A 180 27.80 8.75 20.13
CA LYS A 180 26.71 7.77 20.26
C LYS A 180 26.37 7.55 21.74
N VAL A 181 27.39 7.44 22.59
CA VAL A 181 27.24 7.26 24.05
C VAL A 181 26.54 8.46 24.68
N GLN A 182 26.99 9.68 24.37
CA GLN A 182 26.37 10.90 24.88
C GLN A 182 24.91 11.01 24.46
N HIS A 183 24.61 10.71 23.19
CA HIS A 183 23.25 10.79 22.68
C HIS A 183 22.34 9.69 23.27
N LEU A 184 22.85 8.47 23.42
CA LEU A 184 22.12 7.35 24.02
C LEU A 184 21.78 7.63 25.49
N SER A 185 22.75 8.04 26.31
CA SER A 185 22.49 8.43 27.71
C SER A 185 21.55 9.62 27.79
N ALA A 186 21.74 10.65 26.95
CA ALA A 186 20.84 11.80 26.94
C ALA A 186 19.38 11.43 26.58
N ILE A 187 19.16 10.43 25.73
CA ILE A 187 17.80 9.94 25.42
C ILE A 187 17.22 9.14 26.58
N LEU A 188 18.00 8.25 27.17
CA LEU A 188 17.56 7.36 28.25
C LEU A 188 17.25 8.12 29.55
N ASP A 189 18.05 9.14 29.86
CA ASP A 189 17.90 9.95 31.07
C ASP A 189 16.91 11.11 30.90
N ARG A 190 16.34 11.29 29.70
CA ARG A 190 15.43 12.40 29.42
C ARG A 190 14.09 12.18 30.12
N PRO A 191 13.62 13.13 30.95
CA PRO A 191 12.28 13.01 31.54
C PRO A 191 11.22 13.10 30.44
N PHE A 192 10.18 12.27 30.56
CA PHE A 192 9.06 12.26 29.61
C PHE A 192 8.19 13.52 29.70
N LEU A 193 8.12 14.12 30.90
CA LEU A 193 7.42 15.38 31.17
C LEU A 193 8.45 16.48 31.39
N LYS A 194 8.12 17.71 30.97
CA LYS A 194 8.94 18.90 31.24
C LYS A 194 8.77 19.36 32.67
#